data_AF-A0A7S2A3Q3-F1
#
_entry.id   AF-A0A7S2A3Q3-F1
#
_cell.length_a   1.000
_cell.length_b   1.000
_cell.length_c   1.000
_cell.angle_alpha   90.00
_cell.angle_beta   90.00
_cell.angle_gamma   90.00
#
_symmetry.space_group_name_H-M   'P 1'
#
loop_
_entity.id
_entity.type
_entity.pdbx_description
1 polymer ?
#
loop_
_entity_poly.entity_id
_entity_poly.type
_entity_poly.pdbx_seq_one_letter_code
_entity_poly.pdbx_strand_id
1 'polypeptide(L)'
;SPPTGPDGRGSGDYDSGGAISRTPRGGNLFNGAQYQRPVALAVPIPVPIRSGGAVQGYVREADFYVALIASDETDGNYETEYSFGTARGHLDMMKDGTYVQVIGLTFKSKEQISMDMVQKMPAAGKDYPYNKTSEVLWRRTYVPDKRDDGSYPGANIAELLYANETNGAFLVIVGTTTGYGRTFGGYDNFTATVGWSASGADGYITKLNHLTGEELSPENDSNDTQWKSSARIMSQPGKIDIIHGACLDVENKYIYVVGSTTGTMDSLMKRSHSEGVPFPFVAKVSLHSLELEWKTQYATSAGMGAAATGCSPHPDGNGVYIAGTVQNGDVLHHWKDANLKTSSSGMDDVFLSLLDEDSGAVRWIRQLGTPHDDVLAGGQGGGLMVKKDG
;
A
#
# COMPACT_ATOMS: atom_id res chain seq x y z
N SER A 1 -44.84 20.38 -63.54
CA SER A 1 -44.24 21.54 -64.23
C SER A 1 -43.91 22.62 -63.21
N PRO A 2 -42.68 23.16 -63.16
CA PRO A 2 -42.20 24.06 -62.09
C PRO A 2 -42.36 25.55 -62.44
N PRO A 3 -42.18 26.45 -61.45
CA PRO A 3 -41.19 27.54 -61.56
C PRO A 3 -40.32 27.65 -60.28
N THR A 4 -38.98 27.58 -60.34
CA THR A 4 -37.95 28.64 -60.54
C THR A 4 -37.75 29.66 -59.39
N GLY A 5 -36.74 29.39 -58.53
CA GLY A 5 -35.75 30.30 -57.89
C GLY A 5 -36.18 31.49 -57.00
N PRO A 6 -35.25 32.21 -56.31
CA PRO A 6 -33.78 32.09 -56.31
C PRO A 6 -33.11 32.09 -54.92
N ASP A 7 -31.79 31.92 -54.98
CA ASP A 7 -30.77 31.94 -53.93
C ASP A 7 -30.76 33.18 -53.01
N GLY A 8 -30.37 32.98 -51.75
CA GLY A 8 -30.01 34.02 -50.80
C GLY A 8 -29.03 33.50 -49.75
N ARG A 9 -27.74 33.65 -50.05
CA ARG A 9 -26.63 33.43 -49.10
C ARG A 9 -26.72 34.45 -47.96
N GLY A 10 -26.64 33.97 -46.74
CA GLY A 10 -26.46 34.78 -45.53
C GLY A 10 -25.68 33.98 -44.50
N SER A 11 -24.35 34.06 -44.58
CA SER A 11 -23.42 33.64 -43.54
C SER A 11 -23.54 34.60 -42.35
N GLY A 12 -24.18 34.14 -41.28
CA GLY A 12 -24.13 34.80 -39.97
C GLY A 12 -23.23 33.98 -39.06
N ASP A 13 -22.06 34.55 -38.75
CA ASP A 13 -21.09 34.05 -37.78
C ASP A 13 -21.78 33.78 -36.43
N TYR A 14 -21.79 32.51 -36.02
CA TYR A 14 -21.97 32.16 -34.62
C TYR A 14 -20.59 32.03 -33.99
N ASP A 15 -20.33 33.00 -33.12
CA ASP A 15 -19.22 33.06 -32.17
C ASP A 15 -19.12 31.74 -31.40
N SER A 16 -18.15 30.90 -31.78
CA SER A 16 -17.82 29.69 -31.03
C SER A 16 -16.91 30.09 -29.88
N GLY A 17 -17.52 30.28 -28.71
CA GLY A 17 -16.81 30.41 -27.45
C GLY A 17 -15.78 29.29 -27.30
N GLY A 18 -14.50 29.68 -27.29
CA GLY A 18 -13.36 28.78 -27.26
C GLY A 18 -13.38 27.88 -26.04
N ALA A 19 -13.72 26.61 -26.25
CA ALA A 19 -13.36 25.55 -25.34
C ALA A 19 -11.84 25.35 -25.43
N ILE A 20 -11.12 25.73 -24.38
CA ILE A 20 -9.70 25.44 -24.22
C ILE A 20 -9.56 23.94 -24.03
N SER A 21 -9.39 23.23 -25.14
CA SER A 21 -8.95 21.84 -25.18
C SER A 21 -7.51 21.78 -24.67
N ARG A 22 -7.34 21.44 -23.40
CA ARG A 22 -6.04 21.03 -22.85
C ARG A 22 -5.85 19.57 -23.21
N THR A 23 -5.13 19.31 -24.29
CA THR A 23 -4.54 18.00 -24.54
C THR A 23 -3.58 17.65 -23.40
N PRO A 24 -3.70 16.47 -22.75
CA PRO A 24 -2.72 16.03 -21.78
C PRO A 24 -1.41 15.74 -22.53
N ARG A 25 -0.35 16.49 -22.22
CA ARG A 25 1.01 16.12 -22.63
C ARG A 25 1.35 14.81 -21.92
N GLY A 26 1.72 13.78 -22.69
CA GLY A 26 2.31 12.56 -22.18
C GLY A 26 3.61 12.88 -21.44
N GLY A 27 3.53 12.98 -20.12
CA GLY A 27 4.66 13.01 -19.20
C GLY A 27 4.94 11.61 -18.68
N ASN A 28 6.22 11.32 -18.42
CA ASN A 28 6.64 10.10 -17.74
C ASN A 28 5.87 9.92 -16.42
N LEU A 29 5.09 8.85 -16.33
CA LEU A 29 4.24 8.51 -15.17
C LEU A 29 5.03 8.17 -13.89
N PHE A 30 6.37 8.24 -13.92
CA PHE A 30 7.21 8.13 -12.73
C PHE A 30 7.36 9.44 -11.93
N ASN A 31 6.90 10.59 -12.45
CA ASN A 31 6.91 11.87 -11.72
C ASN A 31 5.61 12.18 -10.95
N GLY A 32 4.75 11.17 -10.77
CA GLY A 32 3.49 11.26 -10.01
C GLY A 32 3.63 11.09 -8.50
N ALA A 33 4.84 11.17 -7.92
CA ALA A 33 5.01 11.31 -6.49
C ALA A 33 4.53 12.71 -6.06
N GLN A 34 3.21 12.88 -5.93
CA GLN A 34 2.67 14.05 -5.26
C GLN A 34 3.24 14.10 -3.84
N TYR A 35 3.86 15.24 -3.53
CA TYR A 35 4.53 15.56 -2.29
C TYR A 35 3.62 15.31 -1.07
N GLN A 36 3.74 14.15 -0.44
CA GLN A 36 3.36 14.02 0.96
C GLN A 36 4.45 14.71 1.78
N ARG A 37 4.20 15.94 2.22
CA ARG A 37 4.98 16.54 3.31
C ARG A 37 4.68 15.72 4.57
N PRO A 38 5.68 15.16 5.27
CA PRO A 38 5.42 14.53 6.56
C PRO A 38 4.99 15.63 7.55
N VAL A 39 3.71 15.61 7.93
CA VAL A 39 3.21 16.35 9.08
C VAL A 39 3.04 15.34 10.20
N ALA A 40 3.99 15.32 11.13
CA ALA A 40 3.78 14.69 12.43
C ALA A 40 2.88 15.62 13.25
N LEU A 41 1.57 15.36 13.27
CA LEU A 41 0.63 16.09 14.13
C LEU A 41 0.37 15.27 15.39
N ALA A 42 0.93 15.71 16.52
CA ALA A 42 0.58 15.19 17.83
C ALA A 42 -0.68 15.93 18.33
N VAL A 43 -1.81 15.23 18.42
CA VAL A 43 -3.03 15.77 19.03
C VAL A 43 -3.26 15.07 20.37
N PRO A 44 -3.04 15.72 21.52
CA PRO A 44 -3.40 15.15 22.81
C PRO A 44 -4.92 15.18 23.00
N ILE A 45 -5.53 14.02 23.24
CA ILE A 45 -6.95 13.91 23.60
C ILE A 45 -7.06 14.01 25.13
N PRO A 46 -7.78 15.00 25.70
CA PRO A 46 -8.02 15.04 27.13
C PRO A 46 -9.15 14.07 27.51
N VAL A 47 -8.87 13.15 28.43
CA VAL A 47 -9.88 12.28 29.04
C VAL A 47 -10.30 12.86 30.40
N PRO A 48 -11.60 12.97 30.72
CA PRO A 48 -12.05 13.52 32.00
C PRO A 48 -11.79 12.53 33.15
N ILE A 49 -11.08 13.00 34.17
CA ILE A 49 -10.76 12.24 35.38
C ILE A 49 -11.99 12.23 36.30
N ARG A 50 -12.51 11.04 36.65
CA ARG A 50 -13.30 10.85 37.88
C ARG A 50 -12.41 10.26 38.97
N SER A 51 -12.34 10.96 40.10
CA SER A 51 -11.57 10.58 41.28
C SER A 51 -12.35 9.57 42.14
N GLY A 52 -11.66 8.52 42.62
CA GLY A 52 -12.25 7.52 43.50
C GLY A 52 -11.34 6.35 43.85
N GLY A 53 -10.25 6.66 44.56
CA GLY A 53 -9.29 5.79 45.26
C GLY A 53 -9.35 4.26 45.14
N ALA A 54 -8.31 3.69 44.55
CA ALA A 54 -7.47 2.61 45.10
C ALA A 54 -6.21 2.48 44.22
N VAL A 55 -5.02 2.53 44.81
CA VAL A 55 -3.74 2.44 44.09
C VAL A 55 -3.52 0.98 43.66
N GLN A 56 -3.95 0.65 42.44
CA GLN A 56 -3.32 -0.37 41.61
C GLN A 56 -2.34 0.35 40.69
N GLY A 57 -1.09 -0.11 40.64
CA GLY A 57 -0.08 0.47 39.75
C GLY A 57 -0.48 0.26 38.29
N TYR A 58 -1.00 1.31 37.66
CA TYR A 58 -1.16 1.36 36.22
C TYR A 58 0.20 1.70 35.59
N VAL A 59 0.75 0.75 34.85
CA VAL A 59 1.87 1.02 33.93
C VAL A 59 1.30 1.94 32.85
N ARG A 60 1.90 3.13 32.71
CA ARG A 60 1.52 4.11 31.69
C ARG A 60 1.82 3.51 30.31
N GLU A 61 0.86 3.66 29.39
CA GLU A 61 1.09 3.51 27.96
C GLU A 61 2.27 4.41 27.56
N ALA A 62 3.28 3.82 26.94
CA ALA A 62 4.43 4.52 26.41
C ALA A 62 4.33 4.54 24.88
N ASP A 63 4.45 5.73 24.30
CA ASP A 63 4.51 5.94 22.86
C ASP A 63 5.86 5.44 22.31
N PHE A 64 5.85 4.75 21.16
CA PHE A 64 7.08 4.30 20.47
C PHE A 64 7.16 4.85 19.04
N TYR A 65 8.40 5.14 18.62
CA TYR A 65 8.74 5.70 17.31
C TYR A 65 9.51 4.68 16.50
N VAL A 66 9.06 4.39 15.28
CA VAL A 66 9.87 3.72 14.25
C VAL A 66 10.63 4.79 13.49
N ALA A 67 11.97 4.72 13.51
CA ALA A 67 12.83 5.58 12.70
C ALA A 67 13.26 4.80 11.46
N LEU A 68 12.77 5.22 10.28
CA LEU A 68 13.35 4.83 9.01
C LEU A 68 14.59 5.70 8.78
N ILE A 69 15.75 5.09 8.60
CA ILE A 69 17.00 5.80 8.35
C ILE A 69 17.38 5.53 6.89
N ALA A 70 16.87 6.31 5.94
CA ALA A 70 17.39 6.28 4.58
C ALA A 70 18.78 6.97 4.57
N SER A 71 19.83 6.23 4.20
CA SER A 71 21.15 6.78 3.98
C SER A 71 21.64 6.34 2.61
N ASP A 72 21.77 7.31 1.72
CA ASP A 72 22.41 7.16 0.42
C ASP A 72 23.94 7.18 0.66
N GLU A 73 24.61 6.04 0.50
CA GLU A 73 26.07 5.97 0.44
C GLU A 73 26.48 6.11 -1.03
N THR A 74 26.45 7.33 -1.57
CA THR A 74 27.03 7.62 -2.88
C THR A 74 28.40 8.26 -2.75
N ASP A 75 29.37 7.62 -3.40
CA ASP A 75 30.72 8.13 -3.63
C ASP A 75 30.66 9.40 -4.50
N GLY A 76 30.56 10.55 -3.83
CA GLY A 76 31.32 11.75 -4.15
C GLY A 76 30.93 12.63 -5.34
N ASN A 77 30.21 12.20 -6.38
CA ASN A 77 29.86 13.11 -7.51
C ASN A 77 28.79 12.55 -8.47
N TYR A 78 27.49 12.61 -8.15
CA TYR A 78 26.40 12.74 -9.14
C TYR A 78 25.18 13.40 -8.48
N GLU A 79 24.51 14.32 -9.20
CA GLU A 79 23.21 14.88 -8.79
C GLU A 79 22.19 13.73 -8.75
N THR A 80 21.83 13.29 -7.54
CA THR A 80 20.94 12.16 -7.32
C THR A 80 19.53 12.67 -7.03
N GLU A 81 18.56 12.14 -7.78
CA GLU A 81 17.14 12.42 -7.60
C GLU A 81 16.60 11.51 -6.48
N TYR A 82 16.18 12.12 -5.36
CA TYR A 82 15.69 11.43 -4.17
C TYR A 82 14.32 10.79 -4.41
N SER A 83 14.17 9.51 -4.07
CA SER A 83 12.86 8.88 -3.89
C SER A 83 12.74 8.44 -2.44
N PHE A 84 11.82 9.06 -1.69
CA PHE A 84 11.57 8.71 -0.29
C PHE A 84 10.51 7.61 -0.23
N GLY A 85 10.92 6.39 0.14
CA GLY A 85 9.99 5.37 0.60
C GLY A 85 9.72 5.57 2.09
N THR A 86 8.45 5.72 2.48
CA THR A 86 8.05 5.61 3.89
C THR A 86 7.49 4.20 4.09
N ALA A 87 8.21 3.35 4.81
CA ALA A 87 7.60 2.11 5.29
C ALA A 87 6.97 2.33 6.64
N ARG A 88 5.73 1.88 6.77
CA ARG A 88 5.02 1.88 8.02
C ARG A 88 5.33 0.54 8.70
N GLY A 89 5.56 0.59 10.00
CA GLY A 89 5.89 -0.57 10.81
C GLY A 89 4.87 -0.71 11.92
N HIS A 90 4.35 -1.92 12.08
CA HIS A 90 3.52 -2.27 13.23
C HIS A 90 4.39 -2.75 14.39
N LEU A 91 4.01 -2.39 15.63
CA LEU A 91 4.62 -2.89 16.86
C LEU A 91 3.54 -3.58 17.68
N ASP A 92 3.67 -4.88 17.84
CA ASP A 92 2.76 -5.68 18.66
C ASP A 92 3.41 -5.96 20.01
N MET A 93 2.66 -5.81 21.10
CA MET A 93 3.21 -5.96 22.45
C MET A 93 3.38 -7.45 22.77
N MET A 94 4.62 -7.91 22.91
CA MET A 94 4.87 -9.29 23.34
C MET A 94 4.33 -9.52 24.76
N LYS A 95 3.74 -10.72 24.98
CA LYS A 95 3.07 -11.10 26.24
C LYS A 95 3.98 -11.03 27.49
N ASP A 96 5.29 -10.94 27.32
CA ASP A 96 6.29 -10.91 28.39
C ASP A 96 6.70 -9.48 28.82
N GLY A 97 6.13 -8.44 28.21
CA GLY A 97 6.48 -7.04 28.51
C GLY A 97 7.83 -6.61 27.91
N THR A 98 8.41 -7.41 27.01
CA THR A 98 9.62 -7.05 26.28
C THR A 98 9.26 -6.14 25.10
N TYR A 99 9.80 -4.92 25.11
CA TYR A 99 9.66 -3.96 24.02
C TYR A 99 10.67 -4.25 22.91
N VAL A 100 10.21 -4.52 21.70
CA VAL A 100 11.08 -4.52 20.52
C VAL A 100 10.32 -3.97 19.34
N GLN A 101 10.99 -3.11 18.57
CA GLN A 101 11.22 -3.28 17.14
C GLN A 101 11.15 -1.95 16.38
N VAL A 102 12.26 -1.21 16.41
CA VAL A 102 12.47 -0.17 15.40
C VAL A 102 13.08 -0.86 14.19
N ILE A 103 12.34 -0.91 13.09
CA ILE A 103 12.88 -1.37 11.81
C ILE A 103 13.38 -0.13 11.08
N GLY A 104 14.70 0.01 11.01
CA GLY A 104 15.32 1.01 10.16
C GLY A 104 15.32 0.49 8.74
N LEU A 105 14.62 1.17 7.83
CA LEU A 105 14.87 0.96 6.41
C LEU A 105 15.87 1.98 5.93
N THR A 106 16.95 1.47 5.36
CA THR A 106 17.98 2.25 4.70
C THR A 106 17.96 1.95 3.22
N PHE A 107 17.51 2.92 2.43
CA PHE A 107 17.70 2.89 0.98
C PHE A 107 19.12 3.32 0.70
N LYS A 108 19.99 2.38 0.31
CA LYS A 108 21.37 2.69 -0.10
C LYS A 108 21.41 3.38 -1.47
N SER A 109 20.42 3.06 -2.32
CA SER A 109 20.15 3.69 -3.62
C SER A 109 18.70 3.37 -4.01
N LYS A 110 18.23 3.84 -5.19
CA LYS A 110 16.92 3.42 -5.75
C LYS A 110 16.79 1.89 -5.95
N GLU A 111 17.89 1.15 -5.79
CA GLU A 111 18.08 -0.22 -6.26
C GLU A 111 18.26 -1.24 -5.12
N GLN A 112 18.49 -0.78 -3.89
CA GLN A 112 18.81 -1.64 -2.76
C GLN A 112 18.00 -1.25 -1.52
N ILE A 113 17.44 -2.25 -0.85
CA ILE A 113 16.74 -2.09 0.42
C ILE A 113 17.56 -2.77 1.50
N SER A 114 18.12 -1.99 2.42
CA SER A 114 18.69 -2.51 3.66
C SER A 114 17.66 -2.39 4.78
N MET A 115 17.42 -3.48 5.50
CA MET A 115 16.58 -3.49 6.69
C MET A 115 17.40 -3.81 7.92
N ASP A 116 17.18 -3.03 8.95
CA ASP A 116 17.82 -3.16 10.25
C ASP A 116 16.75 -3.46 11.29
N MET A 117 16.93 -4.53 12.07
CA MET A 117 16.13 -4.74 13.27
C MET A 117 16.91 -4.23 14.48
N VAL A 118 16.32 -3.29 15.20
CA VAL A 118 16.96 -2.67 16.37
C VAL A 118 16.20 -3.00 17.64
N GLN A 119 16.91 -3.53 18.64
CA GLN A 119 16.36 -3.77 19.96
C GLN A 119 16.69 -2.60 20.89
N LYS A 120 15.64 -1.99 21.46
CA LYS A 120 15.78 -0.97 22.51
C LYS A 120 15.64 -1.65 23.87
N MET A 121 16.72 -1.78 24.61
CA MET A 121 16.69 -2.42 25.93
C MET A 121 15.86 -1.58 26.94
N PRO A 122 14.96 -2.17 27.74
CA PRO A 122 14.14 -1.46 28.72
C PRO A 122 14.99 -0.69 29.74
N ALA A 123 14.59 0.54 30.09
CA ALA A 123 15.33 1.39 31.03
C ALA A 123 15.52 0.67 32.37
N ALA A 124 16.78 0.39 32.72
CA ALA A 124 17.11 -0.27 33.98
C ALA A 124 17.19 0.80 35.07
N GLY A 125 16.13 0.95 35.87
CA GLY A 125 16.15 1.72 37.12
C GLY A 125 16.40 3.23 36.98
N LYS A 126 16.09 3.99 38.03
CA LYS A 126 16.09 5.47 38.02
C LYS A 126 17.48 6.13 38.03
N ASP A 127 18.57 5.36 38.06
CA ASP A 127 19.91 5.91 38.38
C ASP A 127 20.98 5.73 37.30
N TYR A 128 20.63 5.36 36.06
CA TYR A 128 21.63 5.18 34.99
C TYR A 128 21.72 6.36 34.01
N PRO A 129 22.93 6.93 33.79
CA PRO A 129 23.13 8.02 32.84
C PRO A 129 22.86 7.57 31.39
N TYR A 130 22.31 8.52 30.65
CA TYR A 130 21.59 8.40 29.37
C TYR A 130 22.44 8.02 28.13
N ASN A 131 23.38 7.08 28.23
CA ASN A 131 24.08 6.52 27.08
C ASN A 131 23.62 5.08 26.82
N LYS A 132 22.40 4.92 26.29
CA LYS A 132 21.94 3.61 25.80
C LYS A 132 22.09 3.55 24.29
N THR A 133 23.12 2.84 23.85
CA THR A 133 23.30 2.43 22.47
C THR A 133 22.25 1.38 22.14
N SER A 134 21.45 1.65 21.12
CA SER A 134 20.59 0.65 20.51
C SER A 134 21.44 -0.45 19.88
N GLU A 135 21.09 -1.71 20.07
CA GLU A 135 21.77 -2.84 19.43
C GLU A 135 21.04 -3.21 18.14
N VAL A 136 21.78 -3.23 17.03
CA VAL A 136 21.29 -3.78 15.77
C VAL A 136 21.34 -5.29 15.90
N LEU A 137 20.19 -5.95 15.97
CA LEU A 137 20.08 -7.41 16.06
C LEU A 137 20.55 -8.06 14.76
N TRP A 138 20.09 -7.52 13.63
CA TRP A 138 20.51 -7.94 12.31
C TRP A 138 20.32 -6.82 11.29
N ARG A 139 21.12 -6.88 10.22
CA ARG A 139 21.01 -6.05 9.03
C ARG A 139 21.05 -6.95 7.80
N ARG A 140 20.10 -6.78 6.89
CA ARG A 140 20.04 -7.52 5.62
C ARG A 140 19.77 -6.57 4.48
N THR A 141 20.47 -6.79 3.36
CA THR A 141 20.24 -6.07 2.11
C THR A 141 19.59 -7.00 1.11
N TYR A 142 18.46 -6.55 0.55
CA TYR A 142 17.77 -7.22 -0.54
C TYR A 142 17.91 -6.36 -1.79
N VAL A 143 18.28 -7.03 -2.89
CA VAL A 143 18.55 -6.39 -4.17
C VAL A 143 17.75 -7.15 -5.22
N PRO A 144 16.86 -6.49 -5.99
CA PRO A 144 16.24 -7.14 -7.13
C PRO A 144 17.30 -7.55 -8.15
N ASP A 145 17.05 -8.62 -8.88
CA ASP A 145 17.94 -9.11 -9.91
C ASP A 145 18.12 -8.05 -11.01
N LYS A 146 19.33 -7.96 -11.57
CA LYS A 146 19.65 -7.02 -12.63
C LYS A 146 18.83 -7.31 -13.89
N ARG A 147 18.45 -6.24 -14.59
CA ARG A 147 17.89 -6.34 -15.93
C ARG A 147 18.96 -6.73 -16.95
N ASP A 148 18.52 -7.14 -18.13
CA ASP A 148 19.41 -7.49 -19.26
C ASP A 148 20.33 -6.34 -19.68
N ASP A 149 19.92 -5.09 -19.45
CA ASP A 149 20.72 -3.88 -19.70
C ASP A 149 21.72 -3.56 -18.58
N GLY A 150 21.79 -4.39 -17.54
CA GLY A 150 22.66 -4.23 -16.39
C GLY A 150 22.16 -3.24 -15.33
N SER A 151 21.05 -2.54 -15.56
CA SER A 151 20.44 -1.66 -14.58
C SER A 151 19.74 -2.45 -13.48
N TYR A 152 19.70 -1.89 -12.27
CA TYR A 152 18.90 -2.49 -11.21
C TYR A 152 17.47 -1.94 -11.24
N PRO A 153 16.48 -2.79 -11.00
CA PRO A 153 15.11 -2.35 -10.82
C PRO A 153 14.90 -1.57 -9.52
N GLY A 154 13.89 -0.70 -9.50
CA GLY A 154 13.45 -0.04 -8.28
C GLY A 154 12.55 -0.95 -7.42
N ALA A 155 12.70 -0.87 -6.10
CA ALA A 155 11.81 -1.51 -5.14
C ALA A 155 11.40 -0.53 -4.03
N ASN A 156 10.16 -0.63 -3.59
CA ASN A 156 9.56 0.16 -2.53
C ASN A 156 8.87 -0.76 -1.52
N ILE A 157 8.91 -0.41 -0.24
CA ILE A 157 8.15 -1.07 0.82
C ILE A 157 7.00 -0.14 1.20
N ALA A 158 5.78 -0.68 1.14
CA ALA A 158 4.58 0.00 1.56
C ALA A 158 4.29 -0.25 3.04
N GLU A 159 4.42 -1.50 3.47
CA GLU A 159 4.05 -1.92 4.83
C GLU A 159 4.95 -3.07 5.31
N LEU A 160 5.19 -3.08 6.63
CA LEU A 160 5.92 -4.13 7.32
C LEU A 160 5.11 -4.63 8.52
N LEU A 161 4.70 -5.89 8.43
CA LEU A 161 3.78 -6.51 9.37
C LEU A 161 4.51 -7.60 10.16
N TYR A 162 4.14 -7.76 11.43
CA TYR A 162 4.60 -8.86 12.27
C TYR A 162 3.49 -9.89 12.41
N ALA A 163 3.76 -11.14 12.06
CA ALA A 163 2.83 -12.25 12.18
C ALA A 163 3.38 -13.28 13.15
N ASN A 164 2.51 -13.83 14.00
CA ASN A 164 2.85 -14.89 14.95
C ASN A 164 1.91 -16.07 14.74
N GLU A 165 2.43 -17.11 14.07
CA GLU A 165 1.69 -18.35 13.85
C GLU A 165 2.12 -19.45 14.83
N THR A 166 1.38 -20.55 14.87
CA THR A 166 1.73 -21.75 15.64
C THR A 166 3.12 -22.30 15.31
N ASN A 167 3.60 -22.06 14.08
CA ASN A 167 4.90 -22.53 13.59
C ASN A 167 6.03 -21.52 13.82
N GLY A 168 5.74 -20.40 14.49
CA GLY A 168 6.71 -19.36 14.82
C GLY A 168 6.30 -17.99 14.28
N ALA A 169 7.01 -16.98 14.75
CA ALA A 169 6.82 -15.61 14.33
C ALA A 169 7.70 -15.24 13.13
N PHE A 170 7.20 -14.34 12.30
CA PHE A 170 7.88 -13.83 11.12
C PHE A 170 7.43 -12.43 10.75
N LEU A 171 8.21 -11.79 9.89
CA LEU A 171 7.90 -10.50 9.30
C LEU A 171 7.33 -10.69 7.91
N VAL A 172 6.35 -9.87 7.54
CA VAL A 172 5.79 -9.79 6.20
C VAL A 172 6.12 -8.40 5.65
N ILE A 173 6.88 -8.35 4.57
CA ILE A 173 7.11 -7.14 3.80
C ILE A 173 6.11 -7.14 2.65
N VAL A 174 5.43 -6.00 2.44
CA VAL A 174 4.60 -5.79 1.26
C VAL A 174 5.04 -4.51 0.57
N GLY A 175 5.13 -4.54 -0.76
CA GLY A 175 5.62 -3.39 -1.50
C GLY A 175 5.46 -3.50 -3.00
N THR A 176 6.09 -2.58 -3.73
CA THR A 176 6.07 -2.51 -5.20
C THR A 176 7.48 -2.63 -5.74
N THR A 177 7.69 -3.35 -6.84
CA THR A 177 8.98 -3.35 -7.54
C THR A 177 8.80 -3.39 -9.05
N THR A 178 9.75 -2.81 -9.77
CA THR A 178 9.89 -2.94 -11.23
C THR A 178 10.84 -4.08 -11.63
N GLY A 179 11.22 -4.91 -10.65
CA GLY A 179 12.23 -5.95 -10.75
C GLY A 179 11.72 -7.34 -10.42
N TYR A 180 12.66 -8.28 -10.46
CA TYR A 180 12.47 -9.67 -10.07
C TYR A 180 13.55 -10.08 -9.05
N GLY A 181 13.50 -11.32 -8.61
CA GLY A 181 14.37 -11.86 -7.57
C GLY A 181 13.54 -12.57 -6.51
N ARG A 182 14.19 -13.51 -5.79
CA ARG A 182 13.52 -14.40 -4.84
C ARG A 182 12.69 -13.66 -3.79
N THR A 183 13.26 -12.59 -3.23
CA THR A 183 12.60 -11.74 -2.21
C THR A 183 11.56 -10.77 -2.79
N PHE A 184 11.40 -10.68 -4.11
CA PHE A 184 10.49 -9.74 -4.75
C PHE A 184 9.40 -10.45 -5.58
N GLY A 185 9.05 -11.67 -5.17
CA GLY A 185 8.02 -12.52 -5.79
C GLY A 185 8.51 -13.33 -6.98
N GLY A 186 9.81 -13.30 -7.30
CA GLY A 186 10.41 -14.18 -8.31
C GLY A 186 10.66 -15.58 -7.73
N TYR A 187 10.52 -16.62 -8.56
CA TYR A 187 10.97 -17.98 -8.22
C TYR A 187 12.35 -18.23 -8.81
N ASP A 188 13.15 -19.06 -8.14
CA ASP A 188 14.53 -19.43 -8.54
C ASP A 188 14.62 -20.11 -9.93
N ASN A 189 13.49 -20.53 -10.52
CA ASN A 189 13.40 -21.11 -11.88
C ASN A 189 12.56 -20.28 -12.86
N PHE A 190 12.28 -19.01 -12.53
CA PHE A 190 11.52 -18.15 -13.43
C PHE A 190 12.44 -17.63 -14.55
N THR A 191 12.59 -18.43 -15.61
CA THR A 191 13.19 -17.94 -16.85
C THR A 191 12.30 -16.82 -17.38
N ALA A 192 12.86 -15.63 -17.60
CA ALA A 192 12.20 -14.41 -18.09
C ALA A 192 11.48 -14.52 -19.46
N THR A 193 11.17 -15.74 -19.91
CA THR A 193 10.52 -16.08 -21.18
C THR A 193 9.08 -15.56 -21.27
N VAL A 194 8.45 -15.19 -20.15
CA VAL A 194 7.05 -14.73 -20.13
C VAL A 194 6.90 -13.25 -20.48
N GLY A 195 7.53 -12.76 -21.56
CA GLY A 195 7.15 -11.51 -22.24
C GLY A 195 6.94 -10.27 -21.36
N TRP A 196 7.65 -10.17 -20.23
CA TRP A 196 7.53 -9.03 -19.34
C TRP A 196 8.19 -7.84 -20.02
N SER A 197 7.38 -6.89 -20.48
CA SER A 197 7.92 -5.58 -20.82
C SER A 197 8.55 -5.02 -19.55
N ALA A 198 9.85 -4.74 -19.57
CA ALA A 198 10.64 -4.19 -18.46
C ALA A 198 10.11 -2.86 -17.87
N SER A 199 8.96 -2.37 -18.34
CA SER A 199 8.29 -1.13 -17.95
C SER A 199 7.19 -1.29 -16.90
N GLY A 200 6.79 -2.52 -16.54
CA GLY A 200 5.76 -2.74 -15.51
C GLY A 200 6.30 -2.61 -14.09
N ALA A 201 5.44 -2.21 -13.15
CA ALA A 201 5.69 -2.30 -11.72
C ALA A 201 4.65 -3.23 -11.13
N ASP A 202 5.04 -4.20 -10.31
CA ASP A 202 4.09 -5.08 -9.63
C ASP A 202 4.29 -5.09 -8.13
N GLY A 203 3.22 -5.47 -7.44
CA GLY A 203 3.27 -5.73 -6.01
C GLY A 203 4.03 -7.00 -5.68
N TYR A 204 4.59 -7.04 -4.47
CA TYR A 204 5.16 -8.25 -3.89
C TYR A 204 4.80 -8.37 -2.41
N ILE A 205 4.77 -9.62 -1.92
CA ILE A 205 4.73 -9.99 -0.50
C ILE A 205 5.90 -10.91 -0.23
N THR A 206 6.61 -10.71 0.88
CA THR A 206 7.72 -11.58 1.30
C THR A 206 7.71 -11.84 2.79
N LYS A 207 7.90 -13.11 3.18
CA LYS A 207 8.03 -13.55 4.56
C LYS A 207 9.49 -13.69 4.95
N LEU A 208 9.87 -13.07 6.07
CA LEU A 208 11.21 -13.11 6.63
C LEU A 208 11.21 -13.67 8.05
N ASN A 209 12.25 -14.40 8.39
CA ASN A 209 12.56 -14.74 9.76
C ASN A 209 12.79 -13.44 10.57
N HIS A 210 11.97 -13.20 11.58
CA HIS A 210 12.05 -11.98 12.38
C HIS A 210 13.37 -11.86 13.18
N LEU A 211 14.08 -12.96 13.44
CA LEU A 211 15.33 -12.98 14.20
C LEU A 211 16.59 -12.81 13.35
N THR A 212 16.55 -13.17 12.06
CA THR A 212 17.74 -13.18 11.18
C THR A 212 17.60 -12.27 9.96
N GLY A 213 16.39 -11.84 9.64
CA GLY A 213 16.03 -11.21 8.38
C GLY A 213 16.12 -12.17 7.19
N GLU A 214 16.45 -13.44 7.36
CA GLU A 214 16.52 -14.34 6.22
C GLU A 214 15.13 -14.64 5.69
N GLU A 215 15.02 -14.77 4.37
CA GLU A 215 13.77 -15.19 3.76
C GLU A 215 13.39 -16.59 4.28
N LEU A 216 12.10 -16.79 4.60
CA LEU A 216 11.64 -18.08 5.10
C LEU A 216 11.66 -19.13 3.98
N SER A 217 12.74 -19.89 3.88
CA SER A 217 12.85 -21.00 2.93
C SER A 217 11.92 -22.15 3.32
N PRO A 218 11.18 -22.75 2.37
CA PRO A 218 10.40 -23.98 2.61
C PRO A 218 11.27 -25.20 2.93
N GLU A 219 12.60 -25.08 2.82
CA GLU A 219 13.55 -26.20 2.94
C GLU A 219 13.54 -26.94 4.29
N ASN A 220 12.93 -26.39 5.34
CA ASN A 220 12.85 -27.06 6.64
C ASN A 220 11.61 -27.94 6.82
N ASP A 221 10.61 -27.87 5.94
CA ASP A 221 9.44 -28.75 5.97
C ASP A 221 9.24 -29.39 4.59
N SER A 222 10.02 -30.44 4.32
CA SER A 222 10.04 -31.14 3.03
C SER A 222 8.69 -31.71 2.58
N ASN A 223 7.67 -31.66 3.45
CA ASN A 223 6.33 -32.17 3.16
C ASN A 223 5.33 -31.07 2.78
N ASP A 224 5.66 -29.78 3.00
CA ASP A 224 4.78 -28.67 2.69
C ASP A 224 5.18 -27.98 1.39
N THR A 225 4.66 -28.50 0.28
CA THR A 225 4.90 -27.94 -1.05
C THR A 225 4.13 -26.65 -1.32
N GLN A 226 3.25 -26.24 -0.41
CA GLN A 226 2.44 -25.02 -0.57
C GLN A 226 3.08 -23.81 0.09
N TRP A 227 4.07 -24.00 0.96
CA TRP A 227 4.75 -22.90 1.62
C TRP A 227 5.58 -22.07 0.63
N LYS A 228 5.16 -20.82 0.43
CA LYS A 228 5.88 -19.83 -0.38
C LYS A 228 6.48 -18.78 0.52
N SER A 229 7.72 -18.40 0.23
CA SER A 229 8.44 -17.35 0.93
C SER A 229 8.13 -15.95 0.39
N SER A 230 7.80 -15.87 -0.90
CA SER A 230 7.48 -14.63 -1.59
C SER A 230 6.45 -14.86 -2.71
N ALA A 231 5.67 -13.85 -3.04
CA ALA A 231 4.68 -13.89 -4.11
C ALA A 231 4.50 -12.51 -4.78
N ARG A 232 4.09 -12.51 -6.06
CA ARG A 232 3.70 -11.30 -6.81
C ARG A 232 2.21 -11.00 -6.64
N ILE A 233 1.89 -9.72 -6.58
CA ILE A 233 0.53 -9.20 -6.75
C ILE A 233 0.51 -8.35 -8.01
N MET A 234 -0.11 -8.86 -9.06
CA MET A 234 -0.12 -8.20 -10.36
C MET A 234 -1.51 -8.27 -11.01
N SER A 235 -1.75 -7.34 -11.93
CA SER A 235 -2.93 -7.27 -12.78
C SER A 235 -2.69 -8.01 -14.10
N GLN A 236 -2.20 -7.30 -15.11
CA GLN A 236 -1.87 -7.81 -16.44
C GLN A 236 -0.41 -7.49 -16.75
N PRO A 237 0.26 -8.28 -17.61
CA PRO A 237 1.63 -8.00 -18.01
C PRO A 237 1.81 -6.57 -18.53
N GLY A 238 2.88 -5.90 -18.06
CA GLY A 238 3.25 -4.55 -18.48
C GLY A 238 2.38 -3.42 -17.91
N LYS A 239 1.53 -3.71 -16.95
CA LYS A 239 0.77 -2.69 -16.20
C LYS A 239 1.54 -2.26 -14.95
N ILE A 240 1.04 -1.19 -14.33
CA ILE A 240 1.60 -0.60 -13.11
C ILE A 240 0.62 -0.91 -11.98
N ASP A 241 1.05 -1.75 -11.05
CA ASP A 241 0.38 -2.14 -9.81
C ASP A 241 1.20 -1.62 -8.63
N ILE A 242 0.69 -0.59 -7.97
CA ILE A 242 1.33 0.05 -6.83
C ILE A 242 0.63 -0.42 -5.56
N ILE A 243 1.38 -1.01 -4.64
CA ILE A 243 0.93 -1.30 -3.29
C ILE A 243 1.08 -0.06 -2.42
N HIS A 244 0.01 0.30 -1.71
CA HIS A 244 -0.01 1.45 -0.80
C HIS A 244 -0.07 1.06 0.67
N GLY A 245 -0.50 -0.17 0.97
CA GLY A 245 -0.58 -0.66 2.34
C GLY A 245 -1.03 -2.11 2.42
N ALA A 246 -0.99 -2.65 3.64
CA ALA A 246 -1.52 -3.98 3.93
C ALA A 246 -1.97 -4.06 5.39
N CYS A 247 -2.77 -5.09 5.70
CA CYS A 247 -3.21 -5.38 7.06
C CYS A 247 -3.27 -6.91 7.25
N LEU A 248 -2.99 -7.34 8.49
CA LEU A 248 -3.05 -8.75 8.87
C LEU A 248 -4.38 -9.08 9.52
N ASP A 249 -4.92 -10.23 9.14
CA ASP A 249 -5.88 -10.97 9.94
C ASP A 249 -5.17 -12.21 10.48
N VAL A 250 -4.67 -12.10 11.70
CA VAL A 250 -3.89 -13.16 12.36
C VAL A 250 -4.78 -14.34 12.73
N GLU A 251 -6.06 -14.10 13.03
CA GLU A 251 -6.98 -15.16 13.43
C GLU A 251 -7.34 -16.04 12.24
N ASN A 252 -7.62 -15.43 11.09
CA ASN A 252 -7.97 -16.14 9.87
C ASN A 252 -6.75 -16.46 8.98
N LYS A 253 -5.55 -16.02 9.37
CA LYS A 253 -4.28 -16.25 8.65
C LYS A 253 -4.30 -15.69 7.24
N TYR A 254 -4.74 -14.44 7.10
CA TYR A 254 -4.77 -13.74 5.83
C TYR A 254 -4.03 -12.40 5.89
N ILE A 255 -3.55 -11.98 4.72
CA ILE A 255 -3.03 -10.65 4.46
C ILE A 255 -3.99 -10.00 3.47
N TYR A 256 -4.43 -8.79 3.78
CA TYR A 256 -5.12 -7.95 2.79
C TYR A 256 -4.14 -6.91 2.29
N VAL A 257 -3.97 -6.86 0.98
CA VAL A 257 -3.09 -5.89 0.32
C VAL A 257 -3.94 -4.91 -0.45
N VAL A 258 -3.70 -3.63 -0.23
CA VAL A 258 -4.41 -2.53 -0.88
C VAL A 258 -3.47 -1.72 -1.76
N GLY A 259 -3.99 -1.29 -2.89
CA GLY A 259 -3.18 -0.62 -3.87
C GLY A 259 -3.97 0.12 -4.93
N SER A 260 -3.27 0.48 -6.00
CA SER A 260 -3.84 1.01 -7.24
C SER A 260 -3.21 0.35 -8.45
N THR A 261 -4.02 0.08 -9.48
CA THR A 261 -3.60 -0.60 -10.70
C THR A 261 -4.00 0.19 -11.95
N THR A 262 -3.08 0.33 -12.90
CA THR A 262 -3.40 0.79 -14.27
C THR A 262 -3.79 -0.36 -15.20
N GLY A 263 -3.88 -1.59 -14.66
CA GLY A 263 -4.26 -2.84 -15.29
C GLY A 263 -5.65 -3.33 -14.91
N THR A 264 -5.98 -4.54 -15.35
CA THR A 264 -7.23 -5.22 -14.98
C THR A 264 -6.88 -6.34 -14.02
N MET A 265 -7.20 -6.14 -12.74
CA MET A 265 -7.08 -7.14 -11.70
C MET A 265 -8.31 -8.04 -11.68
N ASP A 266 -9.52 -7.47 -11.71
CA ASP A 266 -10.74 -8.27 -11.81
C ASP A 266 -11.08 -8.53 -13.29
N SER A 267 -11.02 -9.79 -13.74
CA SER A 267 -11.19 -10.17 -15.15
C SER A 267 -12.53 -9.76 -15.75
N LEU A 268 -13.52 -9.54 -14.90
CA LEU A 268 -14.85 -9.14 -15.32
C LEU A 268 -15.00 -7.61 -15.40
N MET A 269 -14.03 -6.83 -14.93
CA MET A 269 -14.01 -5.38 -15.07
C MET A 269 -13.86 -5.00 -16.54
N LYS A 270 -14.96 -4.50 -17.13
CA LYS A 270 -14.96 -3.91 -18.46
C LYS A 270 -14.36 -2.51 -18.37
N ARG A 271 -13.18 -2.32 -18.94
CA ARG A 271 -12.55 -1.00 -19.02
C ARG A 271 -13.42 -0.06 -19.85
N SER A 272 -13.95 0.98 -19.22
CA SER A 272 -14.60 2.11 -19.90
C SER A 272 -13.71 3.35 -20.00
N HIS A 273 -12.50 3.33 -19.44
CA HIS A 273 -11.66 4.53 -19.28
C HIS A 273 -10.26 4.40 -19.90
N SER A 274 -9.62 5.55 -20.02
CA SER A 274 -8.30 5.76 -20.64
C SER A 274 -7.22 4.87 -20.04
N GLU A 275 -6.33 4.39 -20.89
CA GLU A 275 -5.13 3.69 -20.45
C GLU A 275 -4.31 4.57 -19.49
N GLY A 276 -3.72 3.95 -18.46
CA GLY A 276 -2.84 4.63 -17.50
C GLY A 276 -3.55 5.23 -16.28
N VAL A 277 -4.89 5.20 -16.21
CA VAL A 277 -5.63 5.65 -15.02
C VAL A 277 -5.52 4.59 -13.91
N PRO A 278 -5.09 4.95 -12.69
CA PRO A 278 -5.01 4.02 -11.57
C PRO A 278 -6.40 3.77 -10.95
N PHE A 279 -6.75 2.50 -10.77
CA PHE A 279 -7.95 2.06 -10.08
C PHE A 279 -7.60 1.41 -8.75
N PRO A 280 -8.36 1.66 -7.68
CA PRO A 280 -8.06 1.08 -6.39
C PRO A 280 -8.41 -0.41 -6.42
N PHE A 281 -7.61 -1.20 -5.71
CA PHE A 281 -7.86 -2.62 -5.55
C PHE A 281 -7.55 -3.08 -4.13
N VAL A 282 -8.09 -4.24 -3.80
CA VAL A 282 -7.74 -5.04 -2.63
C VAL A 282 -7.59 -6.50 -3.03
N ALA A 283 -6.63 -7.18 -2.44
CA ALA A 283 -6.38 -8.61 -2.61
C ALA A 283 -6.32 -9.30 -1.25
N LYS A 284 -6.99 -10.45 -1.11
CA LYS A 284 -6.85 -11.36 0.04
C LYS A 284 -5.85 -12.45 -0.32
N VAL A 285 -4.82 -12.60 0.51
CA VAL A 285 -3.72 -13.53 0.29
C VAL A 285 -3.58 -14.43 1.52
N SER A 286 -3.49 -15.73 1.31
CA SER A 286 -3.19 -16.70 2.37
C SER A 286 -1.83 -16.38 3.00
N LEU A 287 -1.76 -16.21 4.32
CA LEU A 287 -0.50 -15.93 5.02
C LEU A 287 0.47 -17.13 4.96
N HIS A 288 -0.09 -18.34 4.94
CA HIS A 288 0.65 -19.59 4.87
C HIS A 288 1.22 -19.85 3.47
N SER A 289 0.36 -19.91 2.46
CA SER A 289 0.77 -20.26 1.10
C SER A 289 1.13 -19.05 0.24
N LEU A 290 0.83 -17.81 0.64
CA LEU A 290 0.91 -16.62 -0.21
C LEU A 290 0.11 -16.73 -1.51
N GLU A 291 -0.90 -17.60 -1.55
CA GLU A 291 -1.81 -17.73 -2.69
C GLU A 291 -2.91 -16.67 -2.62
N LEU A 292 -3.24 -16.13 -3.80
CA LEU A 292 -4.32 -15.17 -3.96
C LEU A 292 -5.67 -15.90 -3.85
N GLU A 293 -6.46 -15.56 -2.85
CA GLU A 293 -7.80 -16.12 -2.63
C GLU A 293 -8.82 -15.38 -3.50
N TRP A 294 -8.86 -14.05 -3.37
CA TRP A 294 -9.69 -13.19 -4.19
C TRP A 294 -9.09 -11.80 -4.32
N LYS A 295 -9.62 -11.05 -5.30
CA LYS A 295 -9.28 -9.65 -5.54
C LYS A 295 -10.52 -8.87 -5.96
N THR A 296 -10.61 -7.64 -5.49
CA THR A 296 -11.69 -6.72 -5.81
C THR A 296 -11.10 -5.42 -6.31
N GLN A 297 -11.58 -4.96 -7.46
CA GLN A 297 -11.14 -3.73 -8.11
C GLN A 297 -12.35 -2.80 -8.25
N TYR A 298 -12.16 -1.53 -7.92
CA TYR A 298 -13.18 -0.50 -8.11
C TYR A 298 -13.00 0.23 -9.43
N ALA A 299 -14.04 0.93 -9.86
CA ALA A 299 -14.00 1.80 -11.03
C ALA A 299 -14.30 3.25 -10.61
N THR A 300 -13.86 4.19 -11.44
CA THR A 300 -14.19 5.62 -11.30
C THR A 300 -14.88 6.09 -12.58
N SER A 301 -15.77 7.08 -12.51
CA SER A 301 -16.64 7.46 -13.63
C SER A 301 -15.98 8.42 -14.63
N ALA A 302 -15.12 9.33 -14.16
CA ALA A 302 -14.43 10.31 -15.00
C ALA A 302 -13.02 9.83 -15.42
N GLY A 303 -12.50 8.78 -14.79
CA GLY A 303 -11.16 8.26 -15.06
C GLY A 303 -10.05 9.17 -14.54
N MET A 304 -10.28 9.88 -13.44
CA MET A 304 -9.26 10.73 -12.82
C MET A 304 -8.32 9.96 -11.89
N GLY A 305 -8.71 8.75 -11.48
CA GLY A 305 -7.90 7.86 -10.68
C GLY A 305 -8.35 7.79 -9.22
N ALA A 306 -8.05 6.65 -8.59
CA ALA A 306 -8.24 6.45 -7.16
C ALA A 306 -7.27 5.38 -6.64
N ALA A 307 -6.99 5.42 -5.34
CA ALA A 307 -6.05 4.51 -4.68
C ALA A 307 -6.60 4.05 -3.34
N ALA A 308 -6.56 2.73 -3.09
CA ALA A 308 -6.82 2.16 -1.78
C ALA A 308 -5.52 2.18 -0.99
N THR A 309 -5.52 2.80 0.18
CA THR A 309 -4.32 3.06 0.99
C THR A 309 -4.42 2.52 2.40
N GLY A 310 -5.61 2.09 2.83
CA GLY A 310 -5.84 1.50 4.14
C GLY A 310 -6.75 0.29 4.10
N CYS A 311 -6.51 -0.64 5.02
CA CYS A 311 -7.42 -1.75 5.27
C CYS A 311 -7.43 -2.13 6.75
N SER A 312 -8.55 -2.71 7.19
CA SER A 312 -8.72 -3.23 8.55
C SER A 312 -9.71 -4.40 8.53
N PRO A 313 -9.25 -5.64 8.79
CA PRO A 313 -10.14 -6.79 8.91
C PRO A 313 -11.05 -6.61 10.12
N HIS A 314 -12.30 -7.07 10.00
CA HIS A 314 -13.20 -7.08 11.13
C HIS A 314 -12.77 -8.17 12.13
N PRO A 315 -12.67 -7.88 13.44
CA PRO A 315 -12.20 -8.86 14.43
C PRO A 315 -12.98 -10.18 14.43
N ASP A 316 -14.29 -10.14 14.23
CA ASP A 316 -15.14 -11.34 14.17
C ASP A 316 -15.16 -12.05 12.80
N GLY A 317 -14.26 -11.73 11.87
CA GLY A 317 -14.16 -12.41 10.58
C GLY A 317 -15.37 -12.23 9.66
N ASN A 318 -16.06 -11.09 9.76
CA ASN A 318 -17.30 -10.85 9.01
C ASN A 318 -17.09 -9.93 7.79
N GLY A 319 -15.86 -9.51 7.51
CA GLY A 319 -15.55 -8.59 6.43
C GLY A 319 -14.25 -7.83 6.62
N VAL A 320 -13.88 -7.04 5.62
CA VAL A 320 -12.71 -6.16 5.66
C VAL A 320 -13.09 -4.75 5.23
N TYR A 321 -12.70 -3.77 6.03
CA TYR A 321 -12.85 -2.36 5.71
C TYR A 321 -11.69 -1.90 4.86
N ILE A 322 -11.98 -1.11 3.83
CA ILE A 322 -10.99 -0.57 2.89
C ILE A 322 -11.22 0.93 2.79
N ALA A 323 -10.15 1.71 2.86
CA ALA A 323 -10.21 3.14 2.63
C ALA A 323 -9.13 3.62 1.67
N GLY A 324 -9.38 4.80 1.12
CA GLY A 324 -8.48 5.43 0.19
C GLY A 324 -8.98 6.78 -0.27
N THR A 325 -8.41 7.27 -1.36
CA THR A 325 -8.73 8.59 -1.93
C THR A 325 -9.17 8.46 -3.39
N VAL A 326 -10.19 9.22 -3.75
CA VAL A 326 -10.73 9.38 -5.10
C VAL A 326 -10.35 10.78 -5.58
N GLN A 327 -9.79 10.91 -6.77
CA GLN A 327 -9.16 12.17 -7.18
C GLN A 327 -10.08 13.09 -7.98
N ASN A 328 -9.88 14.41 -7.82
CA ASN A 328 -10.38 15.46 -8.71
C ASN A 328 -11.87 15.39 -9.03
N GLY A 329 -12.71 15.15 -8.02
CA GLY A 329 -14.16 15.17 -8.19
C GLY A 329 -14.74 13.91 -8.83
N ASP A 330 -13.94 12.84 -8.98
CA ASP A 330 -14.40 11.59 -9.58
C ASP A 330 -15.33 10.81 -8.64
N VAL A 331 -16.12 9.92 -9.21
CA VAL A 331 -17.13 9.13 -8.49
C VAL A 331 -16.71 7.66 -8.51
N LEU A 332 -16.45 7.14 -7.31
CA LEU A 332 -16.14 5.74 -7.10
C LEU A 332 -17.40 4.88 -7.23
N HIS A 333 -17.30 3.77 -7.94
CA HIS A 333 -18.38 2.82 -8.06
C HIS A 333 -17.86 1.39 -8.18
N HIS A 334 -18.70 0.44 -7.81
CA HIS A 334 -18.40 -0.98 -8.02
C HIS A 334 -19.02 -1.45 -9.33
N TRP A 335 -18.19 -1.94 -10.24
CA TRP A 335 -18.64 -2.25 -11.60
C TRP A 335 -19.62 -3.44 -11.67
N LYS A 336 -19.64 -4.35 -10.66
CA LYS A 336 -20.59 -5.48 -10.58
C LYS A 336 -21.97 -5.09 -10.06
N ASP A 337 -22.08 -4.00 -9.30
CA ASP A 337 -23.32 -3.61 -8.64
C ASP A 337 -23.60 -2.12 -8.86
N ALA A 338 -24.50 -1.86 -9.81
CA ALA A 338 -24.91 -0.50 -10.15
C ALA A 338 -25.64 0.23 -9.01
N ASN A 339 -26.03 -0.44 -7.93
CA ASN A 339 -26.63 0.19 -6.75
C ASN A 339 -25.57 0.75 -5.79
N LEU A 340 -24.32 0.31 -5.92
CA LEU A 340 -23.19 0.79 -5.13
C LEU A 340 -22.57 2.04 -5.78
N LYS A 341 -23.32 3.14 -5.72
CA LYS A 341 -22.89 4.46 -6.19
C LYS A 341 -22.52 5.35 -5.02
N THR A 342 -21.47 6.14 -5.22
CA THR A 342 -21.14 7.26 -4.35
C THR A 342 -21.45 8.58 -5.03
N SER A 343 -21.14 9.68 -4.36
CA SER A 343 -21.16 11.03 -4.90
C SER A 343 -19.88 11.74 -4.52
N SER A 344 -19.39 12.61 -5.39
CA SER A 344 -18.24 13.45 -5.09
C SER A 344 -18.65 14.78 -4.46
N SER A 345 -17.74 15.35 -3.66
CA SER A 345 -17.84 16.71 -3.10
C SER A 345 -17.10 17.76 -3.94
N GLY A 346 -16.44 17.35 -5.03
CA GLY A 346 -15.89 18.23 -6.08
C GLY A 346 -14.38 18.13 -6.28
N MET A 347 -13.60 17.91 -5.22
CA MET A 347 -12.14 17.73 -5.26
C MET A 347 -11.77 16.29 -4.88
N ASP A 348 -10.59 16.07 -4.29
CA ASP A 348 -10.25 14.75 -3.74
C ASP A 348 -11.20 14.39 -2.59
N ASP A 349 -11.77 13.20 -2.63
CA ASP A 349 -12.64 12.67 -1.56
C ASP A 349 -12.01 11.42 -0.94
N VAL A 350 -12.30 11.16 0.33
CA VAL A 350 -11.98 9.87 0.97
C VAL A 350 -13.09 8.88 0.67
N PHE A 351 -12.74 7.63 0.36
CA PHE A 351 -13.73 6.55 0.30
C PHE A 351 -13.53 5.53 1.42
N LEU A 352 -14.64 4.89 1.79
CA LEU A 352 -14.69 3.76 2.71
C LEU A 352 -15.57 2.67 2.08
N SER A 353 -15.15 1.42 2.22
CA SER A 353 -15.84 0.26 1.67
C SER A 353 -15.77 -0.89 2.67
N LEU A 354 -16.83 -1.69 2.75
CA LEU A 354 -16.82 -2.97 3.46
C LEU A 354 -16.97 -4.09 2.45
N LEU A 355 -16.05 -5.04 2.48
CA LEU A 355 -16.12 -6.26 1.68
C LEU A 355 -16.49 -7.44 2.56
N ASP A 356 -17.21 -8.37 1.96
CA ASP A 356 -17.35 -9.72 2.45
C ASP A 356 -15.99 -10.42 2.49
N GLU A 357 -15.68 -11.07 3.61
CA GLU A 357 -14.36 -11.66 3.83
C GLU A 357 -14.08 -12.87 2.94
N ASP A 358 -15.09 -13.68 2.67
CA ASP A 358 -14.93 -14.95 1.95
C ASP A 358 -14.88 -14.72 0.44
N SER A 359 -15.75 -13.84 -0.07
CA SER A 359 -15.92 -13.63 -1.50
C SER A 359 -15.24 -12.38 -2.06
N GLY A 360 -14.85 -11.44 -1.20
CA GLY A 360 -14.41 -10.11 -1.60
C GLY A 360 -15.53 -9.24 -2.18
N ALA A 361 -16.80 -9.68 -2.09
CA ALA A 361 -17.93 -8.91 -2.60
C ALA A 361 -18.11 -7.61 -1.81
N VAL A 362 -18.23 -6.48 -2.50
CA VAL A 362 -18.49 -5.18 -1.85
C VAL A 362 -19.90 -5.18 -1.26
N ARG A 363 -20.01 -5.02 0.07
CA ARG A 363 -21.29 -4.91 0.78
C ARG A 363 -21.84 -3.49 0.74
N TRP A 364 -20.96 -2.51 0.91
CA TRP A 364 -21.29 -1.10 0.73
C TRP A 364 -20.04 -0.27 0.43
N ILE A 365 -20.27 0.89 -0.17
CA ILE A 365 -19.25 1.90 -0.45
C ILE A 365 -19.78 3.29 -0.11
N ARG A 366 -18.90 4.14 0.43
CA ARG A 366 -19.18 5.53 0.77
C ARG A 366 -18.01 6.39 0.31
N GLN A 367 -18.32 7.58 -0.18
CA GLN A 367 -17.35 8.62 -0.49
C GLN A 367 -17.73 9.82 0.36
N LEU A 368 -16.73 10.38 1.03
CA LEU A 368 -16.84 11.41 2.05
C LEU A 368 -15.83 12.48 1.71
N GLY A 369 -16.29 13.73 1.62
CA GLY A 369 -15.39 14.84 1.45
C GLY A 369 -16.07 16.19 1.64
N THR A 370 -15.32 17.20 1.27
CA THR A 370 -15.56 18.61 1.41
C THR A 370 -15.33 19.26 0.04
N PRO A 371 -15.60 20.57 -0.11
CA PRO A 371 -15.24 21.29 -1.32
C PRO A 371 -13.71 21.45 -1.57
N HIS A 372 -12.87 20.77 -0.78
CA HIS A 372 -11.41 20.88 -0.78
C HIS A 372 -10.77 19.49 -0.94
N ASP A 373 -9.44 19.43 -1.07
CA ASP A 373 -8.71 18.16 -1.19
C ASP A 373 -8.73 17.39 0.14
N ASP A 374 -9.52 16.32 0.21
CA ASP A 374 -9.57 15.43 1.36
C ASP A 374 -8.67 14.23 1.17
N VAL A 375 -7.77 14.05 2.14
CA VAL A 375 -6.84 12.91 2.17
C VAL A 375 -7.08 12.07 3.41
N LEU A 376 -6.98 10.76 3.24
CA LEU A 376 -7.02 9.84 4.36
C LEU A 376 -5.80 10.10 5.26
N ALA A 377 -6.02 10.15 6.57
CA ALA A 377 -4.93 10.33 7.52
C ALA A 377 -3.87 9.23 7.34
N GLY A 378 -2.61 9.63 7.17
CA GLY A 378 -1.50 8.69 7.10
C GLY A 378 -1.30 7.98 8.44
N GLY A 379 -0.94 6.70 8.40
CA GLY A 379 -0.74 5.89 9.61
C GLY A 379 -0.88 4.39 9.33
N GLN A 380 -0.78 3.58 10.39
CA GLN A 380 -1.02 2.15 10.34
C GLN A 380 -2.44 1.87 9.81
N GLY A 381 -2.59 0.84 8.96
CA GLY A 381 -3.89 0.49 8.35
C GLY A 381 -4.46 1.59 7.46
N GLY A 382 -3.62 2.55 7.04
CA GLY A 382 -4.04 3.75 6.31
C GLY A 382 -5.02 4.62 7.11
N GLY A 383 -4.88 4.72 8.43
CA GLY A 383 -5.77 5.57 9.23
C GLY A 383 -7.15 4.96 9.52
N LEU A 384 -7.31 3.65 9.28
CA LEU A 384 -8.49 2.89 9.70
C LEU A 384 -8.21 2.12 10.99
N MET A 385 -9.15 2.22 11.93
CA MET A 385 -9.23 1.35 13.10
C MET A 385 -10.67 0.89 13.26
N VAL A 386 -10.87 -0.41 13.33
CA VAL A 386 -12.18 -1.04 13.52
C VAL A 386 -12.28 -1.50 14.97
N LYS A 387 -13.38 -1.16 15.63
CA LYS A 387 -13.64 -1.65 16.99
C LYS A 387 -14.39 -2.97 16.92
N LYS A 388 -14.38 -3.72 18.02
CA LYS A 388 -15.04 -5.03 18.10
C LYS A 388 -16.56 -4.93 17.93
N ASP A 389 -17.17 -3.80 18.26
CA ASP A 389 -18.60 -3.55 18.09
C ASP A 389 -18.99 -3.00 16.69
N GLY A 390 -18.03 -2.95 15.76
CA GLY A 390 -18.16 -2.28 14.47
C GLY A 390 -17.86 -0.79 14.56
#